data_AF-A0A1Q7YT52-F1
#
_entry.id   AF-A0A1Q7YT52-F1
#
_cell.length_a   1.000
_cell.length_b   1.000
_cell.length_c   1.000
_cell.angle_alpha   90.00
_cell.angle_beta   90.00
_cell.angle_gamma   90.00
#
_symmetry.space_group_name_H-M   'P 1'
#
loop_
_entity.id
_entity.type
_entity.pdbx_description
1 polymer ?
#
loop_
_entity_poly.entity_id
_entity_poly.type
_entity_poly.pdbx_seq_one_letter_code
_entity_poly.pdbx_strand_id
1 'polypeptide(L)'
;MGLRQPSECNRTINREGPRFIESAMNRLPWAPLNAGVFLIIFGGLILVSFFNFAGINLFTVFPLIFAVFGAWLVVEAFVIPPADAYAPPKIMIVGWGALISGLGILWYIGATAGPLLPLAFAVMLVIAGIAAVGYSFAKAGPSTPKTSTS
;
A
#
# COMPACT_ATOMS: atom_id res chain seq x y z
N MET A 1 70.42 -4.08 9.25
CA MET A 1 69.41 -5.04 9.75
C MET A 1 68.09 -4.30 9.85
N GLY A 2 66.99 -4.62 9.17
CA GLY A 2 66.70 -5.58 8.12
C GLY A 2 65.25 -5.24 7.67
N LEU A 3 65.08 -4.88 6.40
CA LEU A 3 63.76 -4.63 5.80
C LEU A 3 63.07 -5.97 5.51
N ARG A 4 61.98 -6.28 6.23
CA ARG A 4 60.93 -7.29 5.92
C ARG A 4 59.70 -6.94 6.78
N GLN A 5 58.43 -7.05 6.37
CA GLN A 5 57.80 -7.49 5.12
C GLN A 5 56.32 -7.03 5.13
N PRO A 6 55.72 -6.65 3.98
CA PRO A 6 54.33 -6.20 3.85
C PRO A 6 53.30 -7.36 3.87
N SER A 7 53.47 -8.34 4.77
CA SER A 7 52.66 -9.56 4.77
C SER A 7 51.40 -9.52 5.66
N GLU A 8 51.27 -8.51 6.52
CA GLU A 8 50.09 -8.39 7.40
C GLU A 8 48.94 -7.60 6.77
N CYS A 9 49.22 -6.74 5.77
CA CYS A 9 48.19 -5.97 5.05
C CYS A 9 47.45 -6.79 3.97
N ASN A 10 47.76 -8.08 3.81
CA ASN A 10 47.15 -8.93 2.78
C ASN A 10 46.31 -10.09 3.36
N ARG A 11 46.18 -10.18 4.69
CA ARG A 11 45.40 -11.25 5.34
C ARG A 11 43.98 -10.82 5.74
N THR A 12 43.70 -9.53 5.76
CA THR A 12 42.35 -8.97 5.99
C THR A 12 41.55 -8.77 4.70
N ILE A 13 42.21 -8.68 3.54
CA ILE A 13 41.54 -8.39 2.26
C ILE A 13 40.90 -9.65 1.65
N ASN A 14 41.35 -10.86 2.01
CA ASN A 14 40.94 -12.10 1.34
C ASN A 14 39.99 -13.01 2.16
N ARG A 15 39.39 -12.52 3.25
CA ARG A 15 38.43 -13.32 4.07
C ARG A 15 36.98 -12.86 4.00
N GLU A 16 36.71 -11.76 3.33
CA GLU A 16 35.34 -11.37 2.99
C GLU A 16 35.21 -11.44 1.48
N GLY A 17 35.24 -12.68 0.97
CA GLY A 17 34.65 -12.94 -0.32
C GLY A 17 33.23 -12.34 -0.31
N PRO A 18 32.77 -11.78 -1.43
CA PRO A 18 31.43 -11.23 -1.51
C PRO A 18 30.47 -12.32 -1.07
N ARG A 19 29.89 -12.21 0.13
CA ARG A 19 28.63 -12.86 0.48
C ARG A 19 27.52 -12.17 -0.32
N PHE A 20 27.67 -12.21 -1.64
CA PHE A 20 26.70 -11.93 -2.67
C PHE A 20 25.67 -13.07 -2.76
N ILE A 21 25.36 -13.71 -1.62
CA ILE A 21 24.26 -14.66 -1.50
C ILE A 21 23.70 -14.53 -0.07
N GLU A 22 23.59 -13.31 0.46
CA GLU A 22 22.52 -13.08 1.42
C GLU A 22 21.25 -13.04 0.58
N SER A 23 20.56 -14.18 0.55
CA SER A 23 19.25 -14.40 -0.03
C SER A 23 18.56 -13.08 -0.40
N ALA A 24 18.63 -12.70 -1.67
CA ALA A 24 17.67 -11.78 -2.24
C ALA A 24 16.33 -12.45 -2.02
N MET A 25 15.72 -12.17 -0.87
CA MET A 25 14.34 -12.52 -0.62
C MET A 25 13.61 -12.07 -1.86
N ASN A 26 12.84 -12.97 -2.45
CA ASN A 26 11.99 -12.70 -3.59
C ASN A 26 10.92 -11.69 -3.14
N ARG A 27 11.34 -10.45 -2.91
CA ARG A 27 10.53 -9.36 -2.37
C ARG A 27 9.80 -8.81 -3.56
N LEU A 28 8.49 -8.97 -3.54
CA LEU A 28 7.63 -8.52 -4.62
C LEU A 28 7.87 -7.01 -4.81
N PRO A 29 8.30 -6.56 -5.99
CA PRO A 29 8.68 -5.17 -6.18
C PRO A 29 7.42 -4.29 -6.15
N TRP A 30 7.26 -3.51 -5.08
CA TRP A 30 6.02 -2.77 -4.76
C TRP A 30 5.59 -1.82 -5.89
N ALA A 31 6.51 -1.03 -6.43
CA ALA A 31 6.18 -0.07 -7.48
C ALA A 31 5.77 -0.75 -8.81
N PRO A 32 6.53 -1.73 -9.35
CA PRO A 32 6.10 -2.50 -10.51
C PRO A 32 4.77 -3.25 -10.31
N LEU A 33 4.53 -3.80 -9.11
CA LEU A 33 3.26 -4.47 -8.80
C LEU A 33 2.08 -3.51 -8.90
N ASN A 34 2.15 -2.38 -8.19
CA ASN A 34 1.06 -1.41 -8.16
C ASN A 34 0.84 -0.74 -9.51
N ALA A 35 1.90 -0.48 -10.27
CA ALA A 35 1.79 -0.03 -11.64
C ALA A 35 1.07 -1.09 -12.52
N GLY A 36 1.43 -2.36 -12.39
CA GLY A 36 0.78 -3.45 -13.11
C GLY A 36 -0.71 -3.57 -12.77
N VAL A 37 -1.07 -3.57 -11.49
CA VAL A 37 -2.47 -3.63 -11.06
C VAL A 37 -3.25 -2.40 -11.53
N PHE A 38 -2.66 -1.21 -11.44
CA PHE A 38 -3.27 0.00 -11.98
C PHE A 38 -3.55 -0.13 -13.48
N LEU A 39 -2.59 -0.62 -14.27
CA LEU A 39 -2.76 -0.80 -15.71
C LEU A 39 -3.83 -1.85 -16.05
N ILE A 40 -3.95 -2.92 -15.26
CA ILE A 40 -5.01 -3.92 -15.42
C ILE A 40 -6.39 -3.29 -15.15
N ILE A 41 -6.54 -2.56 -14.04
CA ILE A 41 -7.79 -1.87 -13.69
C ILE A 41 -8.14 -0.83 -14.75
N PHE A 42 -7.17 0.01 -15.11
CA PHE A 42 -7.31 1.07 -16.11
C PHE A 42 -7.73 0.48 -17.46
N GLY A 43 -6.94 -0.45 -17.99
CA GLY A 43 -7.22 -1.09 -19.28
C GLY A 43 -8.54 -1.85 -19.29
N GLY A 44 -8.83 -2.61 -18.22
CA GLY A 44 -10.04 -3.39 -18.10
C GLY A 44 -11.31 -2.53 -18.07
N LEU A 45 -11.35 -1.49 -17.23
CA LEU A 45 -12.51 -0.61 -17.14
C LEU A 45 -12.69 0.27 -18.38
N ILE A 46 -11.60 0.70 -19.01
CA ILE A 46 -11.66 1.41 -20.29
C ILE A 46 -12.20 0.51 -21.40
N LEU A 47 -11.78 -0.76 -21.47
CA LEU A 47 -12.33 -1.74 -22.41
C LEU A 47 -13.84 -1.95 -22.19
N VAL A 48 -14.27 -2.15 -20.94
CA VAL A 48 -15.70 -2.25 -20.57
C VAL A 48 -16.48 -1.03 -21.07
N SER A 49 -15.87 0.16 -21.00
CA SER A 49 -16.48 1.38 -21.53
C SER A 49 -16.62 1.38 -23.05
N PHE A 50 -15.59 0.96 -23.78
CA PHE A 50 -15.61 0.93 -25.24
C PHE A 50 -16.67 -0.03 -25.79
N PHE A 51 -16.91 -1.15 -25.10
CA PHE A 51 -17.97 -2.08 -25.46
C PHE A 51 -19.35 -1.67 -24.93
N ASN A 52 -19.45 -0.52 -24.25
CA ASN A 52 -20.67 0.00 -23.61
C ASN A 52 -21.39 -1.08 -22.77
N PHE A 53 -20.61 -1.91 -22.08
CA PHE A 53 -21.16 -2.97 -21.28
C PHE A 53 -21.84 -2.36 -20.06
N ALA A 54 -23.12 -2.69 -19.84
CA ALA A 54 -23.95 -2.16 -18.76
C ALA A 54 -24.13 -0.62 -18.74
N GLY A 55 -24.02 0.07 -19.89
CA GLY A 55 -24.22 1.52 -19.95
C GLY A 55 -23.05 2.34 -19.40
N ILE A 56 -21.90 1.70 -19.16
CA ILE A 56 -20.72 2.32 -18.58
C ILE A 56 -19.98 3.16 -19.63
N ASN A 57 -19.94 4.48 -19.43
CA ASN A 57 -19.25 5.43 -20.32
C ASN A 57 -17.94 5.93 -19.71
N LEU A 58 -17.07 6.55 -20.51
CA LEU A 58 -15.75 7.01 -20.04
C LEU A 58 -15.84 7.97 -18.84
N PHE A 59 -16.91 8.76 -18.79
CA PHE A 59 -17.13 9.74 -17.73
C PHE A 59 -17.40 9.08 -16.37
N THR A 60 -18.06 7.91 -16.36
CA THR A 60 -18.33 7.12 -15.14
C THR A 60 -17.21 6.13 -14.83
N VAL A 61 -16.45 5.69 -15.83
CA VAL A 61 -15.28 4.81 -15.65
C VAL A 61 -14.15 5.48 -14.90
N PHE A 62 -13.86 6.74 -15.21
CA PHE A 62 -12.71 7.40 -14.62
C PHE A 62 -12.79 7.49 -13.08
N PRO A 63 -13.94 7.85 -12.47
CA PRO A 63 -14.16 7.71 -11.03
C PRO A 63 -13.98 6.27 -10.50
N LEU A 64 -14.46 5.27 -11.25
CA LEU A 64 -14.37 3.85 -10.85
C LEU A 64 -12.93 3.34 -10.83
N ILE A 65 -12.06 3.82 -11.72
CA ILE A 65 -10.63 3.47 -11.69
C ILE A 65 -10.00 3.84 -10.35
N PHE A 66 -10.26 5.05 -9.84
CA PHE A 66 -9.80 5.47 -8.52
C PHE A 66 -10.46 4.68 -7.39
N ALA A 67 -11.77 4.42 -7.49
CA ALA A 67 -12.50 3.63 -6.50
C ALA A 67 -11.86 2.24 -6.30
N VAL A 68 -11.63 1.52 -7.41
CA VAL A 68 -11.08 0.16 -7.42
C VAL A 68 -9.59 0.15 -7.07
N PHE A 69 -8.80 1.07 -7.62
CA PHE A 69 -7.37 1.14 -7.31
C PHE A 69 -7.12 1.54 -5.84
N GLY A 70 -7.89 2.48 -5.29
CA GLY A 70 -7.83 2.82 -3.87
C GLY A 70 -8.16 1.62 -2.98
N ALA A 71 -9.19 0.84 -3.35
CA ALA A 71 -9.54 -0.40 -2.64
C ALA A 71 -8.41 -1.44 -2.72
N TRP A 72 -7.74 -1.56 -3.87
CA TRP A 72 -6.56 -2.41 -4.02
C TRP A 72 -5.46 -2.04 -3.04
N LEU A 73 -5.11 -0.76 -2.90
CA LEU A 73 -4.08 -0.31 -1.95
C LEU A 73 -4.42 -0.67 -0.50
N VAL A 74 -5.70 -0.61 -0.13
CA VAL A 74 -6.15 -1.05 1.20
C VAL A 74 -5.92 -2.55 1.37
N VAL A 75 -6.33 -3.38 0.39
CA VAL A 75 -6.14 -4.83 0.44
C VAL A 75 -4.65 -5.20 0.47
N GLU A 76 -3.82 -4.56 -0.35
CA GLU A 76 -2.39 -4.79 -0.44
C GLU A 76 -1.71 -4.62 0.93
N ALA A 77 -2.07 -3.58 1.68
CA ALA A 77 -1.47 -3.28 2.99
C ALA A 77 -1.66 -4.41 4.03
N PHE A 78 -2.68 -5.26 3.86
CA PHE A 78 -2.93 -6.40 4.73
C PHE A 78 -2.34 -7.71 4.17
N VAL A 79 -2.29 -7.87 2.85
CA VAL A 79 -1.85 -9.11 2.19
C VAL A 79 -0.34 -9.17 2.01
N ILE A 80 0.31 -8.04 1.71
CA ILE A 80 1.73 -8.00 1.35
C ILE A 80 2.54 -7.41 2.52
N PRO A 81 3.49 -8.16 3.10
CA PRO A 81 4.36 -7.64 4.15
C PRO A 81 5.30 -6.56 3.58
N PRO A 82 5.66 -5.54 4.37
CA PRO A 82 6.53 -4.46 3.91
C PRO A 82 7.85 -5.00 3.36
N ALA A 83 8.24 -4.51 2.18
CA ALA A 83 9.41 -4.99 1.47
C ALA A 83 10.72 -4.65 2.21
N ASP A 84 10.75 -3.61 3.03
CA ASP A 84 11.97 -3.09 3.64
C ASP A 84 11.68 -2.13 4.81
N ALA A 85 12.70 -1.76 5.58
CA ALA A 85 12.58 -0.85 6.72
C ALA A 85 12.14 0.58 6.33
N TYR A 86 12.26 0.93 5.04
CA TYR A 86 11.81 2.20 4.47
C TYR A 86 10.44 2.11 3.78
N ALA A 87 9.82 0.92 3.78
CA ALA A 87 8.48 0.76 3.21
C ALA A 87 7.48 1.65 3.95
N PRO A 88 6.54 2.28 3.22
CA PRO A 88 5.48 3.08 3.82
C PRO A 88 4.78 2.34 4.96
N PRO A 89 4.53 3.01 6.11
CA PRO A 89 3.75 2.41 7.18
C PRO A 89 2.40 1.91 6.65
N LYS A 90 1.98 0.70 7.04
CA LYS A 90 0.72 0.10 6.58
C LYS A 90 -0.48 1.04 6.73
N ILE A 91 -0.55 1.75 7.86
CA ILE A 91 -1.61 2.73 8.12
C ILE A 91 -1.66 3.88 7.11
N MET A 92 -0.49 4.26 6.57
CA MET A 92 -0.39 5.30 5.55
C MET A 92 -0.93 4.79 4.21
N ILE A 93 -0.56 3.56 3.81
CA ILE A 93 -1.07 2.93 2.59
C ILE A 93 -2.60 2.75 2.67
N VAL A 94 -3.10 2.24 3.80
CA VAL A 94 -4.55 2.11 4.04
C VAL A 94 -5.24 3.47 4.00
N GLY A 95 -4.68 4.50 4.64
CA GLY A 95 -5.23 5.85 4.62
C GLY A 95 -5.33 6.44 3.22
N TRP A 96 -4.26 6.34 2.42
CA TRP A 96 -4.26 6.80 1.03
C TRP A 96 -5.21 5.99 0.15
N GLY A 97 -5.22 4.66 0.29
CA GLY A 97 -6.13 3.79 -0.44
C GLY A 97 -7.60 4.12 -0.14
N ALA A 98 -7.94 4.30 1.14
CA ALA A 98 -9.27 4.68 1.56
C ALA A 98 -9.68 6.07 1.04
N LEU A 99 -8.76 7.05 1.05
CA LEU A 99 -9.03 8.40 0.52
C LEU A 99 -9.26 8.36 -1.00
N ILE A 100 -8.40 7.68 -1.75
CA ILE A 100 -8.51 7.56 -3.20
C ILE A 100 -9.82 6.83 -3.56
N SER A 101 -10.13 5.75 -2.84
CA SER A 101 -11.36 4.99 -3.05
C SER A 101 -12.60 5.83 -2.74
N GLY A 102 -12.58 6.51 -1.60
CA GLY A 102 -13.65 7.40 -1.14
C GLY A 102 -13.94 8.53 -2.14
N LEU A 103 -12.89 9.19 -2.63
CA LEU A 103 -13.00 10.22 -3.64
C LEU A 103 -13.55 9.66 -4.96
N GLY A 104 -13.07 8.50 -5.40
CA GLY A 104 -13.57 7.83 -6.60
C GLY A 104 -15.07 7.49 -6.51
N ILE A 105 -15.52 6.99 -5.37
CA ILE A 105 -16.94 6.68 -5.12
C ILE A 105 -17.78 7.96 -5.06
N LEU A 106 -17.33 9.00 -4.36
CA LEU A 106 -18.05 10.28 -4.30
C LEU A 106 -18.15 10.92 -5.68
N TRP A 107 -17.07 10.86 -6.48
CA TRP A 107 -17.09 11.35 -7.84
C TRP A 107 -18.06 10.52 -8.71
N TYR A 108 -18.05 9.20 -8.60
CA TYR A 108 -18.97 8.33 -9.32
C TYR A 108 -20.44 8.67 -8.99
N ILE A 109 -20.76 8.83 -7.70
CA ILE A 109 -22.10 9.20 -7.25
C ILE A 109 -22.45 10.62 -7.71
N GLY A 110 -21.51 11.56 -7.68
CA GLY A 110 -21.73 12.91 -8.23
C GLY A 110 -22.06 12.91 -9.71
N ALA A 111 -21.41 12.03 -10.49
CA ALA A 111 -21.62 11.91 -11.93
C ALA A 111 -22.91 11.16 -12.31
N THR A 112 -23.42 10.27 -11.45
CA THR A 112 -24.55 9.38 -11.77
C THR A 112 -25.83 9.71 -11.00
N ALA A 113 -25.70 10.19 -9.77
CA ALA A 113 -26.79 10.41 -8.82
C ALA A 113 -26.44 11.55 -7.85
N GLY A 114 -26.10 12.73 -8.38
CA GLY A 114 -25.69 13.91 -7.61
C GLY A 114 -26.53 14.23 -6.36
N PRO A 115 -27.87 14.09 -6.37
CA PRO A 115 -28.69 14.29 -5.16
C PRO A 115 -28.36 13.36 -3.98
N LEU A 116 -27.77 12.19 -4.23
CA LEU A 116 -27.34 11.24 -3.20
C LEU A 116 -25.97 11.57 -2.59
N LEU A 117 -25.23 12.53 -3.16
CA LEU A 117 -23.88 12.87 -2.73
C LEU A 117 -23.79 13.21 -1.22
N PRO A 118 -24.69 14.02 -0.63
CA PRO A 118 -24.63 14.32 0.80
C PRO A 118 -24.83 13.08 1.67
N LEU A 119 -25.73 12.18 1.26
CA LEU A 119 -25.99 10.93 1.95
C LEU A 119 -24.78 9.99 1.87
N ALA A 120 -24.18 9.84 0.69
CA ALA A 120 -22.99 9.03 0.48
C ALA A 120 -21.80 9.53 1.31
N PHE A 121 -21.60 10.85 1.33
CA PHE A 121 -20.57 11.47 2.15
C PHE A 121 -20.80 11.22 3.65
N ALA A 122 -22.03 11.38 4.13
CA ALA A 122 -22.39 11.10 5.52
C ALA A 122 -22.11 9.62 5.89
N VAL A 123 -22.49 8.68 5.03
CA VAL A 123 -22.21 7.24 5.22
C VAL A 123 -20.69 6.98 5.29
N MET A 124 -19.90 7.60 4.42
CA MET A 124 -18.43 7.46 4.47
C MET A 124 -17.84 8.00 5.77
N LEU A 125 -18.31 9.15 6.26
CA LEU A 125 -17.85 9.69 7.54
C LEU A 125 -18.20 8.76 8.71
N VAL A 126 -19.38 8.17 8.71
CA VAL A 126 -19.78 7.19 9.73
C VAL A 126 -18.86 5.96 9.69
N ILE A 127 -18.59 5.41 8.51
CA ILE A 127 -17.68 4.26 8.35
C ILE A 127 -16.26 4.62 8.83
N ALA A 128 -15.75 5.79 8.43
CA ALA A 128 -14.44 6.28 8.87
C ALA A 128 -14.37 6.47 10.38
N GLY A 129 -15.44 7.01 10.99
CA GLY A 129 -15.56 7.18 12.44
C GLY A 129 -15.54 5.83 13.17
N ILE A 130 -16.32 4.84 12.71
CA ILE A 130 -16.32 3.49 13.28
C ILE A 130 -14.94 2.84 13.17
N ALA A 131 -14.26 2.98 12.03
CA ALA A 131 -12.92 2.45 11.83
C ALA A 131 -11.90 3.10 12.79
N ALA A 132 -11.98 4.42 12.99
CA ALA A 132 -11.12 5.14 13.93
C ALA A 132 -11.35 4.72 15.39
N VAL A 133 -12.61 4.52 15.78
CA VAL A 133 -12.98 4.00 17.10
C VAL A 133 -12.43 2.58 17.29
N GLY A 134 -12.66 1.69 16.33
CA GLY A 134 -12.15 0.31 16.37
C GLY A 134 -10.62 0.25 16.46
N TYR A 135 -9.93 1.08 15.67
CA TYR A 135 -8.46 1.19 15.73
C TYR A 135 -7.97 1.70 17.10
N SER A 136 -8.67 2.66 17.71
CA SER A 136 -8.32 3.20 19.02
C SER A 136 -8.39 2.13 20.11
N PHE A 137 -9.45 1.30 20.10
CA PHE A 137 -9.57 0.17 21.01
C PHE A 137 -8.53 -0.92 20.76
N ALA A 138 -8.24 -1.25 19.49
CA ALA A 138 -7.22 -2.23 19.15
C ALA A 138 -5.82 -1.82 19.64
N LYS A 139 -5.53 -0.52 19.67
CA LYS A 139 -4.24 0.02 20.14
C LYS A 139 -4.19 0.23 21.65
N ALA A 140 -5.33 0.24 22.34
CA ALA A 140 -5.43 0.37 23.79
C ALA A 140 -5.22 -0.95 24.56
N GLY A 141 -4.88 -2.05 23.88
CA GLY A 141 -4.61 -3.36 24.50
C GLY A 141 -3.48 -3.33 25.55
N PRO A 142 -3.52 -4.23 26.55
CA PRO A 142 -2.86 -4.07 27.84
C PRO A 142 -1.33 -3.99 27.71
N SER A 143 -0.76 -2.90 28.23
CA SER A 143 0.66 -2.75 28.48
C SER A 143 1.12 -3.89 29.39
N THR A 144 1.96 -4.80 28.88
CA THR A 144 2.65 -5.78 29.73
C THR A 144 3.37 -5.02 30.84
N PRO A 145 3.12 -5.29 32.13
CA PRO A 145 3.83 -4.62 33.21
C PRO A 145 5.32 -4.87 33.02
N LYS A 146 6.12 -3.80 32.93
CA LYS A 146 7.57 -3.93 32.99
C LYS A 146 7.91 -4.44 34.38
N THR A 147 8.25 -5.72 34.50
CA THR A 147 8.89 -6.28 35.69
C THR A 147 10.19 -5.51 35.89
N SER A 148 10.21 -4.57 36.83
CA SER A 148 11.44 -3.99 37.34
C SER A 148 12.12 -5.05 38.19
N THR A 149 13.16 -5.69 37.67
CA THR A 149 14.12 -6.41 38.51
C THR A 149 14.89 -5.38 39.33
N SER A 150 14.64 -5.44 40.64
CA SER A 150 15.49 -4.92 41.72
C SER A 150 16.85 -5.61 41.72
#